data_AF-A0A7G8G0G7-F1
#
_entry.id   AF-A0A7G8G0G7-F1
#
_cell.length_a   1.000
_cell.length_b   1.000
_cell.length_c   1.000
_cell.angle_alpha   90.00
_cell.angle_beta   90.00
_cell.angle_gamma   90.00
#
_symmetry.space_group_name_H-M   'P 1'
#
loop_
_entity.id
_entity.type
_entity.pdbx_description
1 polymer ?
#
loop_
_entity_poly.entity_id
_entity_poly.type
_entity_poly.pdbx_seq_one_letter_code
_entity_poly.pdbx_strand_id
1 'polypeptide(L)'
;MPADVKAAQSSQGNPRPGEKDKALDLVLGQIERNFGKGSIMRLGDASRMRVETISTGALTLDLALGGGYPKGRVVEVYGPESSGKTTLTLHAIAEVQKRGGVAAFVDAEHALDPVYAASLGVDIENLLVSQPDTGEMALEIVDQLVRSAAVDIVVVDSVAALTPRAEIEGEMGDLAVGAQARLMSQAMRKITGNIGKSGCTVIFLNQLRLKIGVTYGNPETTTGGNALKFYASVRLDIRRIQTLKRGTEEYGIRAKVKVAKNKVAPPFRIAEFDILFGRGISTLGCVLDLAEETGVVTRKGAWYSYEGDNIGQGRDNTIGWLEQNPDAKEAIEVLVRQKLTEGSEVTANSMRPLAAAARSAAAKPAAKPADTDKKSAVDGAA
;
A
#
# COMPACT_ATOMS: atom_id res chain seq x y z
N MET A 1 48.70 -60.75 15.16
CA MET A 1 48.92 -59.64 16.13
C MET A 1 48.53 -58.35 15.45
N PRO A 2 47.64 -57.54 16.05
CA PRO A 2 47.02 -56.40 15.37
C PRO A 2 47.93 -55.18 15.37
N ALA A 3 47.83 -54.36 14.32
CA ALA A 3 48.30 -52.98 14.32
C ALA A 3 47.06 -52.07 14.26
N ASP A 4 46.90 -51.27 15.30
CA ASP A 4 45.82 -50.31 15.50
C ASP A 4 45.74 -49.27 14.38
N VAL A 5 44.63 -49.25 13.65
CA VAL A 5 44.21 -48.09 12.86
C VAL A 5 43.29 -47.23 13.74
N LYS A 6 43.86 -46.23 14.41
CA LYS A 6 43.09 -45.18 15.08
C LYS A 6 42.37 -44.31 14.03
N ALA A 7 41.06 -44.50 13.91
CA ALA A 7 40.17 -43.55 13.27
C ALA A 7 40.07 -42.28 14.14
N ALA A 8 40.70 -41.19 13.70
CA ALA A 8 40.46 -39.86 14.26
C ALA A 8 39.11 -39.34 13.72
N GLN A 9 38.03 -39.64 14.44
CA GLN A 9 36.75 -38.95 14.25
C GLN A 9 36.87 -37.53 14.82
N SER A 10 37.02 -36.53 13.93
CA SER A 10 36.87 -35.13 14.29
C SER A 10 35.38 -34.83 14.55
N SER A 11 35.00 -34.84 15.82
CA SER A 11 33.71 -34.32 16.28
C SER A 11 33.68 -32.81 16.11
N GLN A 12 33.06 -32.32 15.03
CA GLN A 12 32.65 -30.91 14.95
C GLN A 12 31.49 -30.69 15.93
N GLY A 13 31.83 -30.46 17.19
CA GLY A 13 30.90 -30.00 18.20
C GLY A 13 30.34 -28.63 17.83
N ASN A 14 29.03 -28.47 17.97
CA ASN A 14 28.31 -27.22 17.73
C ASN A 14 28.98 -26.09 18.55
N PRO A 15 29.42 -24.97 17.94
CA PRO A 15 30.24 -23.97 18.63
C PRO A 15 29.52 -23.39 19.86
N ARG A 16 30.30 -23.05 20.89
CA ARG A 16 29.76 -22.50 22.15
C ARG A 16 29.04 -21.17 21.87
N PRO A 17 28.01 -20.80 22.64
CA PRO A 17 27.17 -19.62 22.35
C PRO A 17 27.95 -18.33 22.07
N GLY A 18 29.03 -18.05 22.83
CA GLY A 18 29.89 -16.87 22.59
C GLY A 18 30.87 -16.97 21.42
N GLU A 19 31.17 -18.17 20.92
CA GLU A 19 31.96 -18.37 19.69
C GLU A 19 31.08 -18.14 18.44
N LYS A 20 29.78 -18.49 18.54
CA LYS A 20 28.79 -18.20 17.49
C LYS A 20 28.57 -16.71 17.30
N ASP A 21 28.46 -15.95 18.39
CA ASP A 21 28.25 -14.51 18.31
C ASP A 21 29.45 -13.78 17.69
N LYS A 22 30.68 -14.16 18.07
CA LYS A 22 31.90 -13.61 17.45
C LYS A 22 32.02 -13.96 15.96
N ALA A 23 31.72 -15.21 15.59
CA ALA A 23 31.71 -15.62 14.20
C ALA A 23 30.64 -14.87 13.39
N LEU A 24 29.46 -14.67 13.99
CA LEU A 24 28.38 -13.90 13.39
C LEU A 24 28.79 -12.44 13.18
N ASP A 25 29.37 -11.78 14.18
CA ASP A 25 29.78 -10.37 14.08
C ASP A 25 30.90 -10.16 13.04
N LEU A 26 31.81 -11.12 12.89
CA LEU A 26 32.82 -11.11 11.82
C LEU A 26 32.18 -11.20 10.43
N VAL A 27 31.20 -12.09 10.26
CA VAL A 27 30.44 -12.24 9.01
C VAL A 27 29.62 -10.98 8.72
N LEU A 28 28.93 -10.42 9.72
CA LEU A 28 28.19 -9.17 9.59
C LEU A 28 29.10 -8.02 9.16
N GLY A 29 30.26 -7.86 9.80
CA GLY A 29 31.25 -6.83 9.45
C GLY A 29 31.93 -7.06 8.09
N GLN A 30 32.02 -8.30 7.62
CA GLN A 30 32.48 -8.58 6.26
C GLN A 30 31.42 -8.28 5.20
N ILE A 31 30.16 -8.58 5.48
CA ILE A 31 29.02 -8.23 4.63
C ILE A 31 28.90 -6.70 4.50
N GLU A 32 28.96 -5.95 5.60
CA GLU A 32 28.91 -4.47 5.54
C GLU A 32 30.09 -3.85 4.79
N ARG A 33 31.31 -4.42 4.92
CA ARG A 33 32.48 -3.94 4.16
C ARG A 33 32.35 -4.20 2.65
N ASN A 34 31.79 -5.35 2.28
CA ASN A 34 31.66 -5.75 0.88
C ASN A 34 30.46 -5.09 0.18
N PHE A 35 29.37 -4.84 0.91
CA PHE A 35 28.08 -4.42 0.33
C PHE A 35 27.55 -3.08 0.85
N GLY A 36 28.31 -2.41 1.73
CA GLY A 36 27.99 -1.09 2.29
C GLY A 36 27.27 -1.14 3.64
N LYS A 37 27.33 -0.04 4.39
CA LYS A 37 26.63 0.10 5.67
C LYS A 37 25.13 -0.12 5.49
N GLY A 38 24.53 -0.95 6.34
CA GLY A 38 23.10 -1.28 6.29
C GLY A 38 22.72 -2.37 5.27
N SER A 39 23.68 -3.04 4.64
CA SER A 39 23.42 -4.22 3.80
C SER A 39 22.90 -5.43 4.60
N ILE A 40 23.15 -5.46 5.91
CA ILE A 40 22.63 -6.45 6.85
C ILE A 40 22.46 -5.81 8.23
N MET A 41 21.34 -6.08 8.90
CA MET A 41 21.04 -5.51 10.22
C MET A 41 20.13 -6.44 11.02
N ARG A 42 20.23 -6.40 12.35
CA ARG A 42 19.33 -7.14 13.24
C ARG A 42 17.97 -6.43 13.27
N LEU A 43 16.89 -7.17 13.08
CA LEU A 43 15.53 -6.61 13.00
C LEU A 43 15.09 -5.88 14.29
N GLY A 44 15.61 -6.30 15.45
CA GLY A 44 15.35 -5.64 16.75
C GLY A 44 16.08 -4.31 16.95
N ASP A 45 17.23 -4.13 16.29
CA ASP A 45 17.99 -2.86 16.29
C ASP A 45 17.40 -1.88 15.25
N ALA A 46 16.49 -2.34 14.39
CA ALA A 46 15.75 -1.55 13.41
C ALA A 46 14.49 -0.86 14.01
N SER A 47 14.52 -0.50 15.29
CA SER A 47 13.44 0.22 16.01
C SER A 47 13.06 1.58 15.40
N ARG A 48 13.78 2.02 14.35
CA ARG A 48 13.54 3.22 13.55
C ARG A 48 12.74 3.03 12.25
N MET A 49 12.35 1.82 11.83
CA MET A 49 11.59 1.66 10.58
C MET A 49 10.08 1.97 10.73
N ARG A 50 9.69 3.10 11.33
CA ARG A 50 8.40 3.69 10.96
C ARG A 50 8.56 4.14 9.51
N VAL A 51 7.90 3.44 8.59
CA VAL A 51 7.92 3.80 7.18
C VAL A 51 7.30 5.19 7.06
N GLU A 52 8.08 6.16 6.62
CA GLU A 52 7.61 7.52 6.38
C GLU A 52 6.50 7.49 5.33
N THR A 53 5.48 8.34 5.48
CA THR A 53 4.32 8.36 4.60
C THR A 53 4.08 9.74 3.97
N ILE A 54 3.52 9.72 2.77
CA ILE A 54 3.02 10.87 2.02
C ILE A 54 1.49 10.88 2.19
N SER A 55 0.90 12.03 2.52
CA SER A 55 -0.56 12.12 2.61
C SER A 55 -1.22 11.84 1.26
N THR A 56 -2.37 11.19 1.30
CA THR A 56 -3.20 10.96 0.12
C THR A 56 -4.06 12.16 -0.26
N GLY A 57 -4.11 13.20 0.57
CA GLY A 57 -5.08 14.30 0.47
C GLY A 57 -6.48 13.93 0.97
N ALA A 58 -6.72 12.66 1.34
CA ALA A 58 -7.94 12.17 1.94
C ALA A 58 -7.67 11.62 3.35
N LEU A 59 -8.11 12.34 4.39
CA LEU A 59 -7.82 11.96 5.77
C LEU A 59 -8.33 10.55 6.12
N THR A 60 -9.51 10.18 5.62
CA THR A 60 -10.07 8.83 5.82
C THR A 60 -9.19 7.74 5.19
N LEU A 61 -8.58 8.01 4.04
CA LEU A 61 -7.66 7.07 3.38
C LEU A 61 -6.30 7.03 4.07
N ASP A 62 -5.78 8.15 4.54
CA ASP A 62 -4.54 8.19 5.34
C ASP A 62 -4.66 7.27 6.57
N LEU A 63 -5.78 7.33 7.28
CA LEU A 63 -6.06 6.44 8.41
C LEU A 63 -6.20 4.97 8.00
N ALA A 64 -6.88 4.70 6.88
CA ALA A 64 -6.99 3.34 6.33
C ALA A 64 -5.63 2.76 5.93
N LEU A 65 -4.68 3.60 5.52
CA LEU A 65 -3.32 3.21 5.16
C LEU A 65 -2.35 3.13 6.34
N GLY A 66 -2.71 3.70 7.49
CA GLY A 66 -1.82 3.83 8.65
C GLY A 66 -0.84 5.01 8.56
N GLY A 67 -1.24 6.08 7.85
CA GLY A 67 -0.49 7.34 7.74
C GLY A 67 -0.41 7.92 6.32
N GLY A 68 -0.81 7.18 5.29
CA GLY A 68 -0.74 7.61 3.88
C GLY A 68 0.07 6.65 3.00
N TYR A 69 0.52 7.12 1.83
CA TYR A 69 1.34 6.34 0.91
C TYR A 69 2.75 6.12 1.48
N PRO A 70 3.26 4.88 1.54
CA PRO A 70 4.59 4.63 2.09
C PRO A 70 5.70 5.11 1.15
N LYS A 71 6.61 5.93 1.66
CA LYS A 71 7.83 6.36 0.95
C LYS A 71 8.71 5.18 0.60
N GLY A 72 9.41 5.30 -0.53
CA GLY A 72 10.32 4.28 -1.02
C GLY A 72 9.60 2.96 -1.33
N ARG A 73 8.37 3.01 -1.86
CA ARG A 73 7.58 1.83 -2.24
C ARG A 73 6.79 2.04 -3.53
N VAL A 74 6.36 0.91 -4.10
CA VAL A 74 5.39 0.89 -5.20
C VAL A 74 3.97 0.82 -4.65
N VAL A 75 3.07 1.62 -5.20
CA VAL A 75 1.63 1.63 -4.94
C VAL A 75 0.90 1.36 -6.25
N GLU A 76 -0.16 0.56 -6.22
CA GLU A 76 -1.08 0.41 -7.35
C GLU A 76 -2.45 0.95 -6.94
N VAL A 77 -3.01 1.83 -7.76
CA VAL A 77 -4.40 2.30 -7.62
C VAL A 77 -5.16 1.84 -8.85
N TYR A 78 -6.18 1.02 -8.64
CA TYR A 78 -6.96 0.43 -9.72
C TYR A 78 -8.46 0.55 -9.45
N GLY A 79 -9.23 0.53 -10.52
CA GLY A 79 -10.68 0.68 -10.42
C GLY A 79 -11.33 0.96 -11.77
N PRO A 80 -12.67 1.02 -11.81
CA PRO A 80 -13.42 1.39 -13.01
C PRO A 80 -13.01 2.76 -13.56
N GLU A 81 -13.40 3.06 -14.78
CA GLU A 81 -13.34 4.42 -15.33
C GLU A 81 -14.13 5.40 -14.46
N SER A 82 -13.70 6.66 -14.43
CA SER A 82 -14.35 7.74 -13.67
C SER A 82 -14.59 7.45 -12.18
N SER A 83 -13.78 6.56 -11.59
CA SER A 83 -13.80 6.23 -10.16
C SER A 83 -13.01 7.22 -9.29
N GLY A 84 -12.21 8.10 -9.90
CA GLY A 84 -11.38 9.07 -9.18
C GLY A 84 -9.90 8.69 -9.04
N LYS A 85 -9.39 7.71 -9.81
CA LYS A 85 -7.98 7.29 -9.81
C LYS A 85 -7.00 8.46 -9.98
N THR A 86 -7.12 9.18 -11.10
CA THR A 86 -6.27 10.33 -11.44
C THR A 86 -6.44 11.46 -10.43
N THR A 87 -7.67 11.77 -10.01
CA THR A 87 -7.93 12.76 -8.94
C THR A 87 -7.18 12.42 -7.65
N LEU A 88 -7.23 11.16 -7.21
CA LEU A 88 -6.55 10.73 -6.00
C LEU A 88 -5.02 10.91 -6.11
N THR A 89 -4.43 10.60 -7.26
CA THR A 89 -2.98 10.78 -7.46
C THR A 89 -2.57 12.24 -7.62
N LEU A 90 -3.42 13.09 -8.21
CA LEU A 90 -3.16 14.53 -8.28
C LEU A 90 -3.16 15.16 -6.88
N HIS A 91 -4.03 14.70 -5.97
CA HIS A 91 -3.94 15.11 -4.56
C HIS A 91 -2.64 14.64 -3.90
N ALA A 92 -2.19 13.41 -4.17
CA ALA A 92 -0.91 12.93 -3.67
C ALA A 92 0.27 13.81 -4.14
N ILE A 93 0.25 14.22 -5.41
CA ILE A 93 1.23 15.14 -5.99
C ILE A 93 1.17 16.51 -5.30
N ALA A 94 -0.02 17.09 -5.16
CA ALA A 94 -0.21 18.36 -4.49
C ALA A 94 0.31 18.32 -3.03
N GLU A 95 0.06 17.24 -2.30
CA GLU A 95 0.57 17.07 -0.93
C GLU A 95 2.10 16.94 -0.84
N VAL A 96 2.75 16.37 -1.86
CA VAL A 96 4.22 16.35 -1.94
C VAL A 96 4.77 17.74 -2.25
N GLN A 97 4.21 18.42 -3.23
CA GLN A 97 4.66 19.77 -3.65
C GLN A 97 4.46 20.80 -2.53
N LYS A 98 3.35 20.75 -1.79
CA LYS A 98 3.11 21.60 -0.60
C LYS A 98 4.21 21.48 0.46
N ARG A 99 4.91 20.35 0.51
CA ARG A 99 6.01 20.09 1.45
C ARG A 99 7.39 20.38 0.84
N GLY A 100 7.43 21.01 -0.33
CA GLY A 100 8.65 21.32 -1.07
C GLY A 100 9.27 20.12 -1.79
N GLY A 101 8.54 19.00 -1.91
CA GLY A 101 9.00 17.82 -2.63
C GLY A 101 8.80 17.92 -4.14
N VAL A 102 9.52 17.09 -4.88
CA VAL A 102 9.45 17.06 -6.35
C VAL A 102 8.57 15.91 -6.81
N ALA A 103 7.66 16.21 -7.75
CA ALA A 103 6.73 15.26 -8.31
C ALA A 103 6.91 15.10 -9.82
N ALA A 104 6.66 13.89 -10.32
CA ALA A 104 6.61 13.61 -11.74
C ALA A 104 5.35 12.83 -12.12
N PHE A 105 4.83 13.09 -13.31
CA PHE A 105 3.67 12.45 -13.91
C PHE A 105 4.03 11.91 -15.29
N VAL A 106 3.91 10.60 -15.47
CA VAL A 106 4.10 9.90 -16.74
C VAL A 106 2.71 9.60 -17.30
N ASP A 107 2.27 10.45 -18.22
CA ASP A 107 0.96 10.43 -18.87
C ASP A 107 1.02 9.59 -20.15
N ALA A 108 0.88 8.27 -19.99
CA ALA A 108 0.75 7.33 -21.10
C ALA A 108 -0.67 7.31 -21.70
N GLU A 109 -1.69 7.77 -20.98
CA GLU A 109 -3.06 7.92 -21.51
C GLU A 109 -3.27 9.21 -22.31
N HIS A 110 -2.30 10.14 -22.29
CA HIS A 110 -2.39 11.46 -22.93
C HIS A 110 -3.66 12.25 -22.53
N ALA A 111 -4.05 12.12 -21.27
CA ALA A 111 -5.34 12.59 -20.75
C ALA A 111 -5.22 13.55 -19.56
N LEU A 112 -4.01 13.96 -19.18
CA LEU A 112 -3.82 14.91 -18.09
C LEU A 112 -4.32 16.32 -18.49
N ASP A 113 -5.27 16.86 -17.72
CA ASP A 113 -5.73 18.25 -17.83
C ASP A 113 -4.99 19.15 -16.83
N PRO A 114 -4.13 20.08 -17.29
CA PRO A 114 -3.40 21.01 -16.42
C PRO A 114 -4.31 21.95 -15.63
N VAL A 115 -5.46 22.35 -16.19
CA VAL A 115 -6.41 23.26 -15.52
C VAL A 115 -7.06 22.55 -14.34
N TYR A 116 -7.49 21.30 -14.56
CA TYR A 116 -8.03 20.48 -13.48
C TYR A 116 -6.96 20.17 -12.43
N ALA A 117 -5.75 19.79 -12.82
CA ALA A 117 -4.66 19.56 -11.88
C ALA A 117 -4.37 20.80 -11.01
N ALA A 118 -4.33 22.00 -11.61
CA ALA A 118 -4.15 23.26 -10.89
C ALA A 118 -5.28 23.50 -9.88
N SER A 119 -6.54 23.21 -10.24
CA SER A 119 -7.67 23.40 -9.33
C SER A 119 -7.64 22.44 -8.12
N LEU A 120 -6.89 21.32 -8.22
CA LEU A 120 -6.61 20.41 -7.11
C LEU A 120 -5.43 20.83 -6.24
N GLY A 121 -4.76 21.95 -6.57
CA GLY A 121 -3.61 22.48 -5.85
C GLY A 121 -2.26 21.88 -6.28
N VAL A 122 -2.20 21.29 -7.48
CA VAL A 122 -0.93 20.90 -8.10
C VAL A 122 -0.22 22.15 -8.61
N ASP A 123 1.06 22.28 -8.28
CA ASP A 123 1.94 23.28 -8.87
C ASP A 123 2.35 22.81 -10.28
N ILE A 124 1.71 23.40 -11.29
CA ILE A 124 1.88 23.04 -12.70
C ILE A 124 3.26 23.46 -13.21
N GLU A 125 3.82 24.56 -12.70
CA GLU A 125 5.12 25.07 -13.18
C GLU A 125 6.27 24.13 -12.80
N ASN A 126 6.15 23.49 -11.64
CA ASN A 126 7.18 22.60 -11.10
C ASN A 126 6.86 21.09 -11.25
N LEU A 127 5.71 20.73 -11.84
CA LEU A 127 5.38 19.34 -12.11
C LEU A 127 6.16 18.82 -13.33
N LEU A 128 6.98 17.78 -13.15
CA LEU A 128 7.63 17.11 -14.26
C LEU A 128 6.61 16.24 -15.01
N VAL A 129 6.33 16.53 -16.28
CA VAL A 129 5.41 15.73 -17.09
C VAL A 129 6.16 15.06 -18.23
N SER A 130 5.86 13.78 -18.46
CA SER A 130 6.35 13.02 -19.62
C SER A 130 5.18 12.33 -20.31
N GLN A 131 5.12 12.48 -21.63
CA GLN A 131 4.18 11.79 -22.51
C GLN A 131 4.98 10.83 -23.42
N PRO A 132 5.23 9.59 -22.97
CA PRO A 132 6.10 8.66 -23.66
C PRO A 132 5.40 7.98 -24.84
N ASP A 133 6.14 7.69 -25.91
CA ASP A 133 5.60 7.00 -27.09
C ASP A 133 5.43 5.49 -26.86
N THR A 134 6.20 4.88 -25.95
CA THR A 134 6.19 3.43 -25.71
C THR A 134 6.22 3.09 -24.22
N GLY A 135 5.73 1.89 -23.88
CA GLY A 135 5.77 1.37 -22.52
C GLY A 135 7.21 1.20 -21.99
N GLU A 136 8.15 0.79 -22.84
CA GLU A 136 9.57 0.74 -22.49
C GLU A 136 10.12 2.12 -22.11
N MET A 137 9.88 3.13 -22.95
CA MET A 137 10.31 4.51 -22.70
C MET A 137 9.73 5.05 -21.40
N ALA A 138 8.43 4.84 -21.17
CA ALA A 138 7.76 5.25 -19.95
C ALA A 138 8.44 4.67 -18.69
N LEU A 139 8.70 3.36 -18.68
CA LEU A 139 9.26 2.66 -17.53
C LEU A 139 10.77 2.96 -17.34
N GLU A 140 11.49 3.27 -18.41
CA GLU A 140 12.88 3.76 -18.34
C GLU A 140 12.95 5.15 -17.73
N ILE A 141 12.04 6.07 -18.11
CA ILE A 141 11.92 7.39 -17.50
C ILE A 141 11.65 7.26 -16.00
N VAL A 142 10.70 6.39 -15.60
CA VAL A 142 10.44 6.11 -14.18
C VAL A 142 11.69 5.61 -13.46
N ASP A 143 12.44 4.66 -14.04
CA ASP A 143 13.66 4.13 -13.41
C ASP A 143 14.74 5.22 -13.25
N GLN A 144 14.91 6.09 -14.25
CA GLN A 144 15.86 7.20 -14.20
C GLN A 144 15.48 8.24 -13.14
N LEU A 145 14.21 8.64 -13.08
CA LEU A 145 13.70 9.57 -12.07
C LEU A 145 13.89 9.01 -10.66
N VAL A 146 13.53 7.75 -10.44
CA VAL A 146 13.72 7.07 -9.15
C VAL A 146 15.20 7.01 -8.76
N ARG A 147 16.08 6.68 -9.72
CA ARG A 147 17.53 6.55 -9.50
C ARG A 147 18.20 7.88 -9.19
N SER A 148 17.67 9.00 -9.70
CA SER A 148 18.20 10.33 -9.42
C SER A 148 18.15 10.72 -7.94
N ALA A 149 17.24 10.10 -7.18
CA ALA A 149 16.90 10.48 -5.80
C ALA A 149 16.48 11.95 -5.62
N ALA A 150 16.17 12.64 -6.72
CA ALA A 150 15.69 14.02 -6.72
C ALA A 150 14.15 14.12 -6.79
N VAL A 151 13.45 12.99 -6.94
CA VAL A 151 11.98 12.94 -7.09
C VAL A 151 11.37 12.15 -5.94
N ASP A 152 10.41 12.75 -5.24
CA ASP A 152 9.72 12.17 -4.08
C ASP A 152 8.55 11.27 -4.49
N ILE A 153 7.87 11.61 -5.59
CA ILE A 153 6.73 10.85 -6.10
C ILE A 153 6.71 10.80 -7.64
N VAL A 154 6.46 9.62 -8.19
CA VAL A 154 6.24 9.41 -9.62
C VAL A 154 4.90 8.72 -9.82
N VAL A 155 4.01 9.31 -10.61
CA VAL A 155 2.72 8.71 -11.00
C VAL A 155 2.80 8.25 -12.45
N VAL A 156 2.29 7.05 -12.73
CA VAL A 156 2.20 6.49 -14.08
C VAL A 156 0.72 6.27 -14.41
N ASP A 157 0.19 7.04 -15.36
CA ASP A 157 -1.21 7.00 -15.82
C ASP A 157 -1.26 6.57 -17.29
N SER A 158 -1.55 5.32 -17.64
CA SER A 158 -1.79 4.17 -16.77
C SER A 158 -1.08 2.93 -17.30
N VAL A 159 -1.01 1.87 -16.48
CA VAL A 159 -0.41 0.58 -16.87
C VAL A 159 -1.07 0.02 -18.13
N ALA A 160 -2.36 0.26 -18.34
CA ALA A 160 -3.08 -0.25 -19.51
C ALA A 160 -2.55 0.35 -20.81
N ALA A 161 -2.05 1.60 -20.76
CA ALA A 161 -1.50 2.34 -21.90
C ALA A 161 0.02 2.15 -22.09
N LEU A 162 0.68 1.34 -21.25
CA LEU A 162 2.08 0.99 -21.42
C LEU A 162 2.24 -0.06 -22.53
N THR A 163 1.99 0.36 -23.77
CA THR A 163 2.03 -0.49 -24.96
C THR A 163 3.48 -0.75 -25.38
N PRO A 164 3.92 -2.02 -25.48
CA PRO A 164 5.28 -2.33 -25.92
C PRO A 164 5.55 -1.80 -27.32
N ARG A 165 6.79 -1.36 -27.59
CA ARG A 165 7.21 -0.86 -28.90
C ARG A 165 6.84 -1.80 -30.06
N ALA A 166 7.07 -3.10 -29.88
CA ALA A 166 6.76 -4.11 -30.90
C ALA A 166 5.26 -4.22 -31.23
N GLU A 167 4.38 -3.84 -30.30
CA GLU A 167 2.93 -3.81 -30.52
C GLU A 167 2.49 -2.52 -31.23
N ILE A 168 3.19 -1.40 -30.99
CA ILE A 168 2.95 -0.13 -31.68
C ILE A 168 3.43 -0.17 -33.14
N GLU A 169 4.60 -0.78 -33.38
CA GLU A 169 5.18 -0.92 -34.72
C GLU A 169 4.55 -2.07 -35.52
N GLY A 170 3.81 -2.96 -34.88
CA GLY A 170 3.12 -4.10 -35.49
C GLY A 170 1.80 -3.73 -36.16
N GLU A 171 1.18 -4.69 -36.85
CA GLU A 171 -0.13 -4.49 -37.49
C GLU A 171 -1.28 -4.81 -36.52
N MET A 172 -2.42 -4.14 -36.72
CA MET A 172 -3.63 -4.43 -35.94
C MET A 172 -4.08 -5.88 -36.18
N GLY A 173 -4.04 -6.70 -35.12
CA GLY A 173 -4.37 -8.13 -35.20
C GLY A 173 -3.19 -9.05 -34.95
N ASP A 174 -1.97 -8.50 -34.89
CA ASP A 174 -0.78 -9.27 -34.52
C ASP A 174 -0.87 -9.82 -33.09
N LEU A 175 -0.44 -11.07 -32.92
CA LEU A 175 -0.50 -11.77 -31.64
C LEU A 175 0.67 -11.38 -30.74
N ALA A 176 0.53 -10.30 -29.97
CA ALA A 176 1.51 -9.87 -28.97
C ALA A 176 1.27 -10.45 -27.55
N VAL A 177 0.97 -11.75 -27.45
CA VAL A 177 0.50 -12.36 -26.19
C VAL A 177 1.53 -12.21 -25.06
N GLY A 178 1.12 -11.49 -24.02
CA GLY A 178 1.87 -11.32 -22.77
C GLY A 178 3.09 -10.39 -22.87
N ALA A 179 3.25 -9.63 -23.96
CA ALA A 179 4.36 -8.70 -24.13
C ALA A 179 4.41 -7.66 -22.98
N GLN A 180 3.29 -6.98 -22.72
CA GLN A 180 3.16 -6.03 -21.62
C GLN A 180 3.45 -6.64 -20.24
N ALA A 181 3.02 -7.89 -19.99
CA ALA A 181 3.28 -8.57 -18.73
C ALA A 181 4.77 -8.88 -18.50
N ARG A 182 5.51 -9.23 -19.57
CA ARG A 182 6.97 -9.43 -19.52
C ARG A 182 7.69 -8.11 -19.27
N LEU A 183 7.28 -7.05 -19.97
CA LEU A 183 7.80 -5.70 -19.80
C LEU A 183 7.66 -5.22 -18.35
N MET A 184 6.44 -5.31 -17.80
CA MET A 184 6.17 -4.95 -16.40
C MET A 184 6.99 -5.78 -15.42
N SER A 185 7.17 -7.08 -15.67
CA SER A 185 7.99 -7.94 -14.81
C SER A 185 9.46 -7.53 -14.78
N GLN A 186 10.02 -7.13 -15.93
CA GLN A 186 11.39 -6.64 -16.03
C GLN A 186 11.54 -5.27 -15.37
N ALA A 187 10.63 -4.34 -15.65
CA ALA A 187 10.66 -2.99 -15.11
C ALA A 187 10.51 -2.98 -13.59
N MET A 188 9.56 -3.74 -13.03
CA MET A 188 9.37 -3.82 -11.57
C MET A 188 10.63 -4.32 -10.85
N ARG A 189 11.37 -5.27 -11.44
CA ARG A 189 12.63 -5.76 -10.87
C ARG A 189 13.70 -4.66 -10.79
N LYS A 190 13.79 -3.79 -11.82
CA LYS A 190 14.73 -2.67 -11.85
C LYS A 190 14.30 -1.55 -10.89
N ILE A 191 13.08 -1.07 -11.05
CA ILE A 191 12.51 0.06 -10.30
C ILE A 191 12.52 -0.22 -8.79
N THR A 192 12.05 -1.40 -8.35
CA THR A 192 11.99 -1.70 -6.90
C THR A 192 13.36 -1.83 -6.24
N GLY A 193 14.41 -2.20 -6.99
CA GLY A 193 15.78 -2.22 -6.49
C GLY A 193 16.33 -0.82 -6.18
N ASN A 194 15.85 0.20 -6.92
CA ASN A 194 16.28 1.59 -6.77
C ASN A 194 15.41 2.37 -5.77
N ILE A 195 14.09 2.13 -5.77
CA ILE A 195 13.08 2.80 -4.93
C ILE A 195 13.47 2.79 -3.42
N GLY A 196 13.96 1.66 -2.92
CA GLY A 196 14.27 1.53 -1.49
C GLY A 196 15.40 2.44 -1.01
N LYS A 197 16.25 2.92 -1.92
CA LYS A 197 17.38 3.82 -1.62
C LYS A 197 17.03 5.29 -1.80
N SER A 198 16.18 5.61 -2.77
CA SER A 198 15.82 7.00 -3.07
C SER A 198 14.70 7.55 -2.20
N GLY A 199 13.90 6.69 -1.56
CA GLY A 199 12.71 7.13 -0.81
C GLY A 199 11.55 7.58 -1.71
N CYS A 200 11.71 7.51 -3.04
CA CYS A 200 10.69 7.85 -4.02
C CYS A 200 9.50 6.88 -3.95
N THR A 201 8.27 7.41 -3.95
CA THR A 201 7.05 6.63 -4.07
C THR A 201 6.62 6.55 -5.53
N VAL A 202 6.43 5.34 -6.05
CA VAL A 202 5.94 5.17 -7.43
C VAL A 202 4.52 4.65 -7.40
N ILE A 203 3.58 5.41 -7.96
CA ILE A 203 2.17 5.06 -8.05
C ILE A 203 1.83 4.67 -9.49
N PHE A 204 1.32 3.45 -9.67
CA PHE A 204 0.77 2.99 -10.94
C PHE A 204 -0.74 3.07 -10.91
N LEU A 205 -1.32 3.83 -11.84
CA LEU A 205 -2.75 3.75 -12.12
C LEU A 205 -3.02 2.56 -13.03
N ASN A 206 -4.13 1.85 -12.77
CA ASN A 206 -4.47 0.67 -13.55
C ASN A 206 -5.99 0.57 -13.76
N GLN A 207 -6.35 -0.08 -14.86
CA GLN A 207 -7.73 -0.32 -15.23
C GLN A 207 -8.14 -1.75 -14.90
N LEU A 208 -9.44 -1.96 -14.68
CA LEU A 208 -10.03 -3.28 -14.55
C LEU A 208 -10.34 -3.87 -15.93
N ARG A 209 -10.17 -5.19 -16.05
CA ARG A 209 -10.57 -6.04 -17.18
C ARG A 209 -11.24 -7.29 -16.64
N LEU A 210 -12.06 -7.95 -17.45
CA LEU A 210 -12.68 -9.22 -17.10
C LEU A 210 -11.86 -10.39 -17.64
N LYS A 211 -11.61 -11.39 -16.81
CA LYS A 211 -11.05 -12.67 -17.26
C LYS A 211 -12.14 -13.51 -17.90
N ILE A 212 -11.98 -13.79 -19.18
CA ILE A 212 -12.87 -14.69 -19.93
C ILE A 212 -12.76 -16.11 -19.35
N GLY A 213 -13.90 -16.79 -19.17
CA GLY A 213 -13.95 -18.19 -18.73
C GLY A 213 -13.99 -18.41 -17.21
N VAL A 214 -14.07 -17.36 -16.40
CA VAL A 214 -14.27 -17.49 -14.94
C VAL A 214 -15.78 -17.57 -14.64
N THR A 215 -16.26 -18.76 -14.28
CA THR A 215 -17.67 -19.00 -13.90
C THR A 215 -17.91 -18.93 -12.38
N TYR A 216 -16.85 -18.93 -11.56
CA TYR A 216 -16.93 -18.85 -10.10
C TYR A 216 -15.88 -17.90 -9.53
N GLY A 217 -16.27 -17.04 -8.58
CA GLY A 217 -15.39 -16.05 -7.95
C GLY A 217 -15.44 -14.66 -8.62
N ASN A 218 -14.46 -13.80 -8.31
CA ASN A 218 -14.36 -12.46 -8.92
C ASN A 218 -13.65 -12.55 -10.30
N PRO A 219 -14.33 -12.21 -11.41
CA PRO A 219 -13.74 -12.24 -12.75
C PRO A 219 -12.81 -11.06 -13.04
N GLU A 220 -12.79 -10.02 -12.20
CA GLU A 220 -11.99 -8.82 -12.43
C GLU A 220 -10.49 -9.06 -12.26
N THR A 221 -9.70 -8.46 -13.15
CA THR A 221 -8.24 -8.42 -13.09
C THR A 221 -7.72 -7.06 -13.52
N THR A 222 -6.49 -6.75 -13.12
CA THR A 222 -5.76 -5.57 -13.58
C THR A 222 -4.86 -5.90 -14.78
N THR A 223 -4.51 -4.88 -15.58
CA THR A 223 -3.60 -5.01 -16.75
C THR A 223 -2.13 -5.12 -16.33
N GLY A 224 -1.23 -5.46 -17.27
CA GLY A 224 0.21 -5.58 -17.00
C GLY A 224 0.66 -6.88 -16.30
N GLY A 225 -0.19 -7.91 -16.26
CA GLY A 225 0.14 -9.20 -15.68
C GLY A 225 0.12 -9.22 -14.14
N ASN A 226 0.91 -10.11 -13.52
CA ASN A 226 0.90 -10.30 -12.06
C ASN A 226 2.05 -9.59 -11.33
N ALA A 227 3.09 -9.12 -12.03
CA ALA A 227 4.27 -8.55 -11.40
C ALA A 227 3.91 -7.40 -10.45
N LEU A 228 3.17 -6.41 -10.94
CA LEU A 228 2.76 -5.25 -10.15
C LEU A 228 2.03 -5.65 -8.86
N LYS A 229 1.18 -6.68 -8.91
CA LYS A 229 0.45 -7.19 -7.73
C LYS A 229 1.39 -7.69 -6.63
N PHE A 230 2.54 -8.26 -6.98
CA PHE A 230 3.53 -8.77 -6.03
C PHE A 230 4.44 -7.65 -5.49
N TYR A 231 4.93 -6.79 -6.38
CA TYR A 231 5.85 -5.70 -6.06
C TYR A 231 5.18 -4.54 -5.31
N ALA A 232 3.92 -4.23 -5.61
CA ALA A 232 3.16 -3.21 -4.89
C ALA A 232 3.12 -3.51 -3.39
N SER A 233 3.51 -2.53 -2.57
CA SER A 233 3.37 -2.61 -1.11
C SER A 233 1.95 -2.27 -0.68
N VAL A 234 1.30 -1.38 -1.41
CA VAL A 234 -0.09 -0.99 -1.22
C VAL A 234 -0.84 -1.19 -2.53
N ARG A 235 -2.04 -1.78 -2.46
CA ARG A 235 -2.96 -1.85 -3.59
C ARG A 235 -4.32 -1.29 -3.17
N LEU A 236 -4.82 -0.33 -3.94
CA LEU A 236 -6.07 0.37 -3.68
C LEU A 236 -7.08 0.04 -4.78
N ASP A 237 -8.26 -0.46 -4.38
CA ASP A 237 -9.43 -0.63 -5.26
C ASP A 237 -10.37 0.55 -5.02
N ILE A 238 -10.39 1.51 -5.94
CA ILE A 238 -11.26 2.69 -5.88
C ILE A 238 -12.50 2.50 -6.76
N ARG A 239 -13.66 2.79 -6.19
CA ARG A 239 -14.95 2.69 -6.88
C ARG A 239 -15.85 3.87 -6.55
N ARG A 240 -16.60 4.33 -7.55
CA ARG A 240 -17.76 5.21 -7.34
C ARG A 240 -18.89 4.39 -6.72
N ILE A 241 -19.39 4.81 -5.57
CA ILE A 241 -20.54 4.18 -4.90
C ILE A 241 -21.83 4.99 -5.00
N GLN A 242 -21.72 6.30 -5.16
CA GLN A 242 -22.88 7.19 -5.30
C GLN A 242 -22.50 8.42 -6.13
N THR A 243 -23.46 8.96 -6.88
CA THR A 243 -23.36 10.29 -7.49
C THR A 243 -24.02 11.32 -6.57
N LEU A 244 -23.32 12.41 -6.28
CA LEU A 244 -23.82 13.51 -5.46
C LEU A 244 -24.60 14.49 -6.34
N LYS A 245 -25.83 14.81 -5.94
CA LYS A 245 -26.75 15.65 -6.71
C LYS A 245 -27.33 16.77 -5.87
N ARG A 246 -27.49 17.95 -6.47
CA ARG A 246 -28.25 19.07 -5.91
C ARG A 246 -29.36 19.42 -6.89
N GLY A 247 -30.58 18.99 -6.59
CA GLY A 247 -31.68 19.04 -7.55
C GLY A 247 -31.39 18.13 -8.75
N THR A 248 -31.27 18.72 -9.95
CA THR A 248 -30.95 18.01 -11.21
C THR A 248 -29.46 18.00 -11.55
N GLU A 249 -28.65 18.81 -10.88
CA GLU A 249 -27.23 18.98 -11.18
C GLU A 249 -26.38 17.94 -10.42
N GLU A 250 -25.48 17.25 -11.15
CA GLU A 250 -24.50 16.35 -10.56
C GLU A 250 -23.22 17.13 -10.25
N TYR A 251 -22.86 17.23 -8.97
CA TYR A 251 -21.74 18.08 -8.52
C TYR A 251 -20.52 17.28 -8.02
N GLY A 252 -20.64 15.95 -7.91
CA GLY A 252 -19.55 15.11 -7.46
C GLY A 252 -19.93 13.64 -7.33
N ILE A 253 -19.01 12.86 -6.76
CA ILE A 253 -19.20 11.43 -6.49
C ILE A 253 -18.76 11.08 -5.07
N ARG A 254 -19.43 10.12 -4.45
CA ARG A 254 -18.92 9.40 -3.28
C ARG A 254 -18.03 8.26 -3.77
N ALA A 255 -16.75 8.32 -3.45
CA ALA A 255 -15.79 7.28 -3.76
C ALA A 255 -15.54 6.39 -2.53
N LYS A 256 -15.38 5.10 -2.79
CA LYS A 256 -14.98 4.08 -1.82
C LYS A 256 -13.65 3.49 -2.25
N VAL A 257 -12.68 3.52 -1.36
CA VAL A 257 -11.36 2.94 -1.56
C VAL A 257 -11.18 1.77 -0.59
N LYS A 258 -11.00 0.57 -1.13
CA LYS A 258 -10.62 -0.62 -0.36
C LYS A 258 -9.12 -0.84 -0.45
N VAL A 259 -8.47 -0.97 0.71
CA VAL A 259 -7.05 -1.32 0.80
C VAL A 259 -6.90 -2.84 0.56
N ALA A 260 -6.85 -3.23 -0.70
CA ALA A 260 -6.78 -4.63 -1.14
C ALA A 260 -5.46 -5.32 -0.74
N LYS A 261 -4.38 -4.55 -0.57
CA LYS A 261 -3.10 -5.02 -0.06
C LYS A 261 -2.42 -3.91 0.73
N ASN A 262 -1.83 -4.25 1.87
CA ASN A 262 -1.00 -3.34 2.65
C ASN A 262 0.13 -4.14 3.31
N LYS A 263 1.39 -3.75 3.03
CA LYS A 263 2.61 -4.32 3.65
C LYS A 263 3.16 -3.47 4.79
N VAL A 264 2.60 -2.29 5.06
CA VAL A 264 3.10 -1.33 6.06
C VAL A 264 2.16 -1.18 7.26
N ALA A 265 0.86 -1.43 7.07
CA ALA A 265 -0.15 -1.45 8.12
C ALA A 265 -1.19 -2.56 7.84
N PRO A 266 -2.14 -2.82 8.75
CA PRO A 266 -3.17 -3.85 8.53
C PRO A 266 -3.96 -3.62 7.23
N PRO A 267 -4.11 -4.65 6.36
CA PRO A 267 -4.86 -4.54 5.11
C PRO A 267 -6.38 -4.59 5.33
N PHE A 268 -7.15 -4.46 4.24
CA PHE A 268 -8.61 -4.61 4.16
C PHE A 268 -9.45 -3.53 4.84
N ARG A 269 -8.81 -2.46 5.32
CA ARG A 269 -9.51 -1.24 5.69
C ARG A 269 -10.17 -0.60 4.47
N ILE A 270 -11.23 0.16 4.74
CA ILE A 270 -12.04 0.86 3.76
C ILE A 270 -12.00 2.33 4.14
N ALA A 271 -11.86 3.19 3.14
CA ALA A 271 -12.06 4.62 3.27
C ALA A 271 -13.15 5.06 2.30
N GLU A 272 -13.96 6.02 2.73
CA GLU A 272 -14.95 6.69 1.89
C GLU A 272 -14.74 8.19 1.98
N PHE A 273 -14.95 8.87 0.86
CA PHE A 273 -14.82 10.32 0.76
C PHE A 273 -15.55 10.84 -0.48
N ASP A 274 -15.84 12.12 -0.46
CA ASP A 274 -16.50 12.80 -1.58
C ASP A 274 -15.44 13.39 -2.51
N ILE A 275 -15.62 13.21 -3.82
CA ILE A 275 -14.85 13.87 -4.88
C ILE A 275 -15.80 14.85 -5.57
N LEU A 276 -15.57 16.14 -5.35
CA LEU A 276 -16.35 17.23 -5.92
C LEU A 276 -15.75 17.62 -7.26
N PHE A 277 -16.59 17.79 -8.29
CA PHE A 277 -16.10 18.16 -9.63
C PHE A 277 -15.45 19.55 -9.59
N GLY A 278 -14.27 19.68 -10.21
CA GLY A 278 -13.46 20.91 -10.21
C GLY A 278 -12.73 21.24 -8.89
N ARG A 279 -13.08 20.61 -7.76
CA ARG A 279 -12.42 20.86 -6.45
C ARG A 279 -11.64 19.67 -5.89
N GLY A 280 -11.98 18.46 -6.32
CA GLY A 280 -11.34 17.23 -5.86
C GLY A 280 -11.91 16.68 -4.56
N ILE A 281 -11.05 16.01 -3.79
CA ILE A 281 -11.41 15.34 -2.55
C ILE A 281 -11.81 16.36 -1.48
N SER A 282 -12.99 16.20 -0.90
CA SER A 282 -13.46 17.04 0.20
C SER A 282 -12.80 16.64 1.51
N THR A 283 -11.72 17.34 1.89
CA THR A 283 -11.05 17.15 3.18
C THR A 283 -11.99 17.41 4.36
N LEU A 284 -12.83 18.44 4.26
CA LEU A 284 -13.84 18.74 5.29
C LEU A 284 -14.90 17.64 5.39
N GLY A 285 -15.33 17.08 4.26
CA GLY A 285 -16.21 15.91 4.25
C GLY A 285 -15.58 14.72 4.96
N CYS A 286 -14.28 14.50 4.78
CA CYS A 286 -13.55 13.45 5.49
C CYS A 286 -13.51 13.69 7.01
N VAL A 287 -13.25 14.94 7.44
CA VAL A 287 -13.24 15.30 8.87
C VAL A 287 -14.62 15.11 9.48
N LEU A 288 -15.68 15.54 8.80
CA LEU A 288 -17.06 15.36 9.27
C LEU A 288 -17.44 13.89 9.41
N ASP A 289 -17.08 13.05 8.43
CA ASP A 289 -17.34 11.60 8.48
C ASP A 289 -16.64 10.95 9.69
N LEU A 290 -15.38 11.30 9.94
CA LEU A 290 -14.63 10.81 11.09
C LEU A 290 -15.16 11.38 12.41
N ALA A 291 -15.64 12.62 12.42
CA ALA A 291 -16.25 13.24 13.59
C ALA A 291 -17.57 12.54 13.96
N GLU A 292 -18.36 12.12 12.97
CA GLU A 292 -19.55 11.30 13.19
C GLU A 292 -19.17 9.91 13.74
N GLU A 293 -18.20 9.24 13.11
CA GLU A 293 -17.75 7.88 13.50
C GLU A 293 -17.18 7.85 14.93
N THR A 294 -16.42 8.87 15.31
CA THR A 294 -15.83 9.00 16.66
C THR A 294 -16.78 9.60 17.70
N GLY A 295 -18.00 9.99 17.30
CA GLY A 295 -18.99 10.62 18.16
C GLY A 295 -18.56 11.99 18.70
N VAL A 296 -17.69 12.71 17.99
CA VAL A 296 -17.39 14.14 18.24
C VAL A 296 -18.54 15.00 17.74
N VAL A 297 -19.03 14.69 16.54
CA VAL A 297 -20.27 15.24 16.00
C VAL A 297 -21.35 14.17 16.09
N THR A 298 -22.53 14.56 16.53
CA THR A 298 -23.68 13.64 16.65
C THR A 298 -24.68 13.93 15.55
N ARG A 299 -25.19 12.87 14.91
CA ARG A 299 -26.23 12.98 13.88
C ARG A 299 -27.57 12.45 14.41
N LYS A 300 -28.60 13.30 14.42
CA LYS A 300 -29.99 12.94 14.77
C LYS A 300 -30.90 13.20 13.58
N GLY A 301 -31.25 12.14 12.85
CA GLY A 301 -31.95 12.26 11.58
C GLY A 301 -31.11 13.03 10.56
N ALA A 302 -31.61 14.17 10.07
CA ALA A 302 -30.89 15.04 9.15
C ALA A 302 -29.99 16.08 9.86
N TRP A 303 -30.08 16.23 11.18
CA TRP A 303 -29.38 17.27 11.93
C TRP A 303 -28.03 16.79 12.45
N TYR A 304 -27.01 17.63 12.29
CA TYR A 304 -25.68 17.47 12.89
C TYR A 304 -25.55 18.42 14.07
N SER A 305 -25.02 17.92 15.18
CA SER A 305 -24.80 18.68 16.41
C SER A 305 -23.38 18.50 16.93
N TYR A 306 -22.76 19.58 17.39
CA TYR A 306 -21.44 19.61 18.03
C TYR A 306 -21.58 20.29 19.40
N GLU A 307 -21.01 19.69 20.45
CA GLU A 307 -21.12 20.17 21.84
C GLU A 307 -22.56 20.40 22.36
N GLY A 308 -23.55 19.76 21.72
CA GLY A 308 -24.96 19.90 22.06
C GLY A 308 -25.72 20.91 21.21
N ASP A 309 -25.02 21.77 20.48
CA ASP A 309 -25.60 22.77 19.58
C ASP A 309 -25.78 22.21 18.17
N ASN A 310 -26.89 22.58 17.52
CA ASN A 310 -27.15 22.22 16.13
C ASN A 310 -26.29 23.07 15.19
N ILE A 311 -25.39 22.43 14.46
CA ILE A 311 -24.45 23.09 13.54
C ILE A 311 -24.92 23.07 12.08
N GLY A 312 -25.83 22.16 11.72
CA GLY A 312 -26.35 22.10 10.35
C GLY A 312 -27.41 21.02 10.13
N GLN A 313 -28.26 21.25 9.13
CA GLN A 313 -29.21 20.26 8.62
C GLN A 313 -28.73 19.74 7.26
N GLY A 314 -28.38 18.46 7.20
CA GLY A 314 -27.82 17.82 6.01
C GLY A 314 -26.31 18.06 5.85
N ARG A 315 -25.65 17.14 5.16
CA ARG A 315 -24.18 17.10 5.04
C ARG A 315 -23.60 18.39 4.45
N ASP A 316 -24.16 18.84 3.34
CA ASP A 316 -23.67 20.03 2.62
C ASP A 316 -23.70 21.30 3.48
N ASN A 317 -24.77 21.51 4.23
CA ASN A 317 -24.91 22.68 5.09
C ASN A 317 -23.94 22.62 6.27
N THR A 318 -23.71 21.43 6.84
CA THR A 318 -22.72 21.23 7.89
C THR A 318 -21.30 21.49 7.39
N ILE A 319 -20.97 21.06 6.17
CA ILE A 319 -19.68 21.38 5.54
C ILE A 319 -19.55 22.90 5.36
N GLY A 320 -20.58 23.57 4.84
CA GLY A 320 -20.58 25.03 4.69
C GLY A 320 -20.43 25.76 6.03
N TRP A 321 -20.98 25.23 7.12
CA TRP A 321 -20.77 25.76 8.46
C TRP A 321 -19.32 25.58 8.92
N LEU A 322 -18.69 24.42 8.69
CA LEU A 322 -17.28 24.18 8.99
C LEU A 322 -16.33 25.10 8.18
N GLU A 323 -16.70 25.43 6.94
CA GLU A 323 -15.95 26.40 6.12
C GLU A 323 -16.01 27.81 6.72
N GLN A 324 -17.15 28.20 7.29
CA GLN A 324 -17.36 29.52 7.90
C GLN A 324 -16.82 29.64 9.33
N ASN A 325 -16.50 28.52 9.98
CA ASN A 325 -16.03 28.47 11.37
C ASN A 325 -14.68 27.72 11.49
N PRO A 326 -13.54 28.35 11.10
CA PRO A 326 -12.23 27.71 11.10
C PRO A 326 -11.79 27.21 12.48
N ASP A 327 -12.08 27.97 13.54
CA ASP A 327 -11.71 27.62 14.92
C ASP A 327 -12.41 26.33 15.37
N ALA A 328 -13.71 26.21 15.07
CA ALA A 328 -14.49 25.01 15.37
C ALA A 328 -14.01 23.81 14.55
N LYS A 329 -13.68 24.03 13.27
CA LYS A 329 -13.09 23.00 12.41
C LYS A 329 -11.79 22.45 13.00
N GLU A 330 -10.87 23.32 13.43
CA GLU A 330 -9.60 22.90 14.03
C GLU A 330 -9.82 22.14 15.33
N ALA A 331 -10.71 22.64 16.20
CA ALA A 331 -11.07 21.96 17.44
C ALA A 331 -11.64 20.54 17.19
N ILE A 332 -12.57 20.41 16.24
CA ILE A 332 -13.14 19.11 15.84
C ILE A 332 -12.04 18.20 15.30
N GLU A 333 -11.16 18.68 14.43
CA GLU A 333 -10.09 17.87 13.86
C GLU A 333 -9.12 17.34 14.93
N VAL A 334 -8.74 18.18 15.90
CA VAL A 334 -7.89 17.79 17.04
C VAL A 334 -8.57 16.70 17.88
N LEU A 335 -9.85 16.89 18.23
CA LEU A 335 -10.62 15.92 19.01
C LEU A 335 -10.77 14.58 18.28
N VAL A 336 -11.03 14.61 16.97
CA VAL A 336 -11.10 13.41 16.13
C VAL A 336 -9.77 12.66 16.15
N ARG A 337 -8.64 13.35 15.94
CA ARG A 337 -7.30 12.74 15.97
C ARG A 337 -6.97 12.14 17.33
N GLN A 338 -7.36 12.80 18.42
CA GLN A 338 -7.17 12.30 19.78
C GLN A 338 -7.94 11.00 19.99
N LYS A 339 -9.26 10.98 19.70
CA LYS A 339 -10.09 9.78 19.86
C LYS A 339 -9.64 8.62 18.98
N LEU A 340 -9.16 8.89 17.77
CA LEU A 340 -8.60 7.86 16.88
C LEU A 340 -7.32 7.23 17.45
N THR A 341 -6.50 8.02 18.15
CA THR A 341 -5.29 7.54 18.82
C THR A 341 -5.64 6.66 20.02
N GLU A 342 -6.59 7.11 20.85
CA GLU A 342 -7.09 6.37 22.02
C GLU A 342 -7.78 5.04 21.61
N GLY A 343 -8.61 5.05 20.55
CA GLY A 343 -9.24 3.85 20.01
C GLY A 343 -8.25 2.88 19.33
N SER A 344 -7.15 3.39 18.80
CA SER A 344 -6.06 2.58 18.22
C SER A 344 -5.23 1.86 19.30
N GLU A 345 -5.07 2.45 20.49
CA GLU A 345 -4.42 1.78 21.63
C GLU A 345 -5.28 0.62 22.17
N VAL A 346 -6.60 0.75 22.16
CA VAL A 346 -7.53 -0.31 22.61
C VAL A 346 -7.63 -1.46 21.59
N THR A 347 -7.46 -1.21 20.29
CA THR A 347 -7.39 -2.26 19.26
C THR A 347 -6.00 -2.89 19.11
N ALA A 348 -4.92 -2.21 19.52
CA ALA A 348 -3.58 -2.78 19.56
C ALA A 348 -3.42 -3.86 20.66
N ASN A 349 -4.19 -3.78 21.76
CA ASN A 349 -4.13 -4.72 22.87
C ASN A 349 -5.05 -5.96 22.74
N SER A 350 -5.78 -6.12 21.63
CA SER A 350 -6.63 -7.29 21.38
C SER A 350 -6.04 -8.30 20.38
N MET A 351 -4.72 -8.29 20.18
CA MET A 351 -4.01 -9.41 19.55
C MET A 351 -3.09 -10.10 20.56
N ARG A 352 -3.50 -11.29 21.02
CA ARG A 352 -2.55 -12.24 21.63
C ARG A 352 -1.38 -12.43 20.66
N PRO A 353 -0.12 -12.21 21.08
CA PRO A 353 1.02 -12.40 20.20
C PRO A 353 1.06 -13.85 19.70
N LEU A 354 1.23 -14.02 18.39
CA LEU A 354 1.50 -15.30 17.71
C LEU A 354 2.79 -16.01 18.20
N ALA A 355 3.46 -15.49 19.24
CA ALA A 355 4.56 -16.15 19.95
C ALA A 355 4.12 -17.39 20.73
N ALA A 356 2.82 -17.54 21.06
CA ALA A 356 2.31 -18.73 21.73
C ALA A 356 2.26 -19.98 20.83
N ALA A 357 2.11 -19.80 19.50
CA ALA A 357 2.09 -20.91 18.55
C ALA A 357 3.48 -21.52 18.30
N ALA A 358 4.55 -20.71 18.39
CA ALA A 358 5.93 -21.19 18.24
C ALA A 358 6.42 -21.96 19.48
N ARG A 359 5.93 -21.63 20.68
CA ARG A 359 6.27 -22.39 21.91
C ARG A 359 5.52 -23.72 22.00
N SER A 360 4.34 -23.84 21.39
CA SER A 360 3.58 -25.09 21.33
C SER A 360 4.16 -26.13 20.36
N ALA A 361 4.97 -25.72 19.37
CA ALA A 361 5.60 -26.63 18.41
C ALA A 361 6.93 -27.22 18.93
N ALA A 362 7.56 -26.59 19.93
CA ALA A 362 8.82 -27.03 20.53
C ALA A 362 8.63 -27.97 21.74
N ALA A 363 7.39 -28.24 22.16
CA ALA A 363 7.07 -29.07 23.32
C ALA A 363 6.13 -30.23 22.94
N LYS A 364 6.61 -31.16 22.11
CA LYS A 364 6.08 -32.53 22.07
C LYS A 364 7.18 -33.48 22.52
N PRO A 365 7.00 -34.29 23.57
CA PRO A 365 7.96 -35.34 23.91
C PRO A 365 7.91 -36.45 22.87
N ALA A 366 9.08 -37.00 22.56
CA ALA A 366 9.26 -38.15 21.68
C ALA A 366 8.47 -39.38 22.17
N ALA A 367 7.74 -40.02 21.26
CA ALA A 367 7.10 -41.30 21.49
C ALA A 367 8.17 -42.39 21.75
N LYS A 368 7.98 -43.18 22.82
CA LYS A 368 8.82 -44.34 23.15
C LYS A 368 8.67 -45.45 22.08
N PRO A 369 9.73 -46.24 21.82
CA PRO A 369 9.69 -47.31 20.84
C PRO A 369 8.88 -48.51 21.35
N ALA A 370 8.19 -49.17 20.41
CA ALA A 370 7.47 -50.41 20.64
C ALA A 370 8.46 -51.57 20.88
N ASP A 371 8.24 -52.29 21.97
CA ASP A 371 8.95 -53.53 22.28
C ASP A 371 8.18 -54.72 21.72
N THR A 372 8.92 -55.62 21.08
CA THR A 372 8.45 -56.86 20.46
C THR A 372 8.48 -58.03 21.46
N ASP A 373 7.59 -59.00 21.22
CA ASP A 373 7.70 -60.42 21.58
C ASP A 373 7.41 -60.86 23.03
N LYS A 374 6.29 -61.57 23.27
CA LYS A 374 6.18 -63.06 23.20
C LYS A 374 4.92 -63.64 23.88
N LYS A 375 4.25 -64.51 23.10
CA LYS A 375 3.69 -65.85 23.42
C LYS A 375 2.72 -66.11 24.58
N SER A 376 1.66 -66.85 24.19
CA SER A 376 0.94 -67.95 24.89
C SER A 376 0.13 -67.54 26.13
N ALA A 377 -1.04 -68.07 26.45
CA ALA A 377 -1.74 -69.30 26.09
C ALA A 377 -3.20 -69.14 26.62
N VAL A 378 -4.21 -69.68 25.93
CA VAL A 378 -5.07 -70.81 26.42
C VAL A 378 -6.38 -70.39 27.10
N ASP A 379 -7.45 -71.03 26.61
CA ASP A 379 -8.77 -71.38 27.17
C ASP A 379 -9.81 -70.33 27.59
N GLY A 380 -11.06 -70.64 27.20
CA GLY A 380 -12.15 -70.66 28.18
C GLY A 380 -13.46 -69.97 27.78
N ALA A 381 -14.31 -70.72 27.06
CA ALA A 381 -15.77 -70.80 27.17
C ALA A 381 -16.59 -69.68 27.86
N ALA A 382 -17.53 -69.10 27.10
CA ALA A 382 -18.97 -69.24 27.31
C ALA A 382 -19.73 -68.78 26.06
#